data_AF-A0A7Y5WX80-F1
#
_entry.id   AF-A0A7Y5WX80-F1
#
_cell.length_a   1.000
_cell.length_b   1.000
_cell.length_c   1.000
_cell.angle_alpha   90.00
_cell.angle_beta   90.00
_cell.angle_gamma   90.00
#
_symmetry.space_group_name_H-M   'P 1'
#
loop_
_entity.id
_entity.type
_entity.pdbx_description
1 polymer ?
#
loop_
_entity_poly.entity_id
_entity_poly.type
_entity_poly.pdbx_seq_one_letter_code
_entity_poly.pdbx_strand_id
1 'polypeptide(L)'
;MALGGGAVKTPEVQTTLRERALTVLVDVDVDTAWERAKETDRPLAQDEDVFRRLYDERQPLYRGVADAVAGDADGIILAAAGIHHEVGALERLGELVPGDGPVALVADSNVMGIHGPAAQTALGDRLRSTHDLPAGESAKQLRVLERLWSQLTLDRTGTIVALGGGALTDTAGFAAATYLRGVPWVAVPTTLVGQVDAGIGGKTAIDIPQGKNLVGAFHWPARVVIDEGLLTTLPIREWRQGEAERIKTELLAGRALDVRGAAAYKAALCLRDPHDRGVRQWLNLGHTFAHALEAAADFDLPHGEAVALGLLAALRLSGRDTAKVTRALDPQPVRVDRERAWQALQRDKKRTGDAINLVLLGDGGPYVEARPADEVRAALDRLIVS
;
A
#
# COMPACT_ATOMS: atom_id res chain seq x y z
N MET A 1 -5.09 -22.87 0.39
CA MET A 1 -5.51 -24.25 0.08
C MET A 1 -6.00 -24.26 -1.37
N ALA A 2 -5.60 -25.23 -2.19
CA ALA A 2 -6.12 -25.37 -3.55
C ALA A 2 -7.21 -26.45 -3.56
N LEU A 3 -8.39 -26.14 -4.09
CA LEU A 3 -9.50 -27.09 -4.20
C LEU A 3 -9.41 -27.87 -5.52
N GLY A 4 -9.74 -29.17 -5.47
CA GLY A 4 -9.95 -29.94 -6.68
C GLY A 4 -11.18 -29.42 -7.44
N GLY A 5 -11.11 -29.34 -8.77
CA GLY A 5 -12.19 -28.74 -9.58
C GLY A 5 -13.57 -29.39 -9.43
N GLY A 6 -13.65 -30.64 -8.97
CA GLY A 6 -14.93 -31.30 -8.66
C GLY A 6 -15.58 -30.83 -7.36
N ALA A 7 -14.82 -30.28 -6.41
CA ALA A 7 -15.33 -29.92 -5.08
C ALA A 7 -16.38 -28.79 -5.14
N VAL A 8 -16.16 -27.81 -6.03
CA VAL A 8 -17.04 -26.64 -6.21
C VAL A 8 -18.41 -27.01 -6.78
N LYS A 9 -18.60 -28.23 -7.30
CA LYS A 9 -19.91 -28.72 -7.77
C LYS A 9 -20.91 -28.94 -6.63
N THR A 10 -20.43 -29.02 -5.39
CA THR A 10 -21.25 -29.32 -4.21
C THR A 10 -21.83 -28.04 -3.61
N PRO A 11 -23.16 -27.86 -3.51
CA PRO A 11 -23.79 -26.63 -3.01
C PRO A 11 -23.31 -26.20 -1.61
N GLU A 12 -23.04 -27.15 -0.72
CA GLU A 12 -22.53 -26.90 0.63
C GLU A 12 -21.12 -26.32 0.60
N VAL A 13 -20.27 -26.79 -0.33
CA VAL A 13 -18.92 -26.24 -0.55
C VAL A 13 -19.03 -24.82 -1.09
N GLN A 14 -19.92 -24.58 -2.07
CA GLN A 14 -20.13 -23.23 -2.60
C GLN A 14 -20.58 -22.24 -1.52
N THR A 15 -21.53 -22.66 -0.68
CA THR A 15 -22.03 -21.85 0.43
C THR A 15 -20.92 -21.55 1.44
N THR A 16 -20.16 -22.57 1.82
CA THR A 16 -19.02 -22.43 2.73
C THR A 16 -17.96 -21.47 2.18
N LEU A 17 -17.67 -21.56 0.88
CA LEU A 17 -16.71 -20.65 0.23
C LEU A 17 -17.18 -19.21 0.32
N ARG A 18 -18.43 -18.92 -0.07
CA ARG A 18 -19.00 -17.57 -0.02
C ARG A 18 -19.05 -16.97 1.39
N GLU A 19 -19.28 -17.80 2.41
CA GLU A 19 -19.48 -17.32 3.78
C GLU A 19 -18.19 -17.23 4.60
N ARG A 20 -17.16 -18.04 4.27
CA ARG A 20 -16.04 -18.30 5.19
C ARG A 20 -14.66 -18.16 4.59
N ALA A 21 -14.54 -17.92 3.29
CA ALA A 21 -13.25 -17.81 2.63
C ALA A 21 -13.25 -16.68 1.62
N LEU A 22 -12.08 -16.08 1.43
CA LEU A 22 -11.81 -15.37 0.20
C LEU A 22 -11.41 -16.40 -0.86
N THR A 23 -12.15 -16.43 -1.95
CA THR A 23 -11.95 -17.35 -3.08
C THR A 23 -11.45 -16.58 -4.29
N VAL A 24 -10.23 -16.89 -4.73
CA VAL A 24 -9.66 -16.33 -5.95
C VAL A 24 -9.63 -17.39 -7.05
N LEU A 25 -10.29 -17.13 -8.17
CA LEU A 25 -10.17 -17.95 -9.37
C LEU A 25 -8.89 -17.57 -10.10
N VAL A 26 -7.96 -18.53 -10.20
CA VAL A 26 -6.76 -18.36 -11.02
C VAL A 26 -7.14 -18.61 -12.48
N ASP A 27 -7.18 -17.54 -13.28
CA ASP A 27 -7.57 -17.60 -14.69
C ASP A 27 -6.40 -18.10 -15.53
N VAL A 28 -6.61 -19.19 -16.25
CA VAL A 28 -5.62 -19.85 -17.11
C VAL A 28 -6.38 -20.35 -18.31
N ASP A 29 -5.92 -20.02 -19.51
CA ASP A 29 -6.56 -20.48 -20.75
C ASP A 29 -6.52 -22.01 -20.87
N VAL A 30 -7.48 -22.55 -21.64
CA VAL A 30 -7.68 -24.00 -21.74
C VAL A 30 -6.48 -24.73 -22.35
N ASP A 31 -5.73 -24.09 -23.25
CA ASP A 31 -4.56 -24.69 -23.89
C ASP A 31 -3.42 -24.81 -22.88
N THR A 32 -3.12 -23.74 -22.15
CA THR A 32 -2.14 -23.76 -21.06
C THR A 32 -2.53 -24.75 -19.96
N ALA A 33 -3.82 -24.83 -19.62
CA ALA A 33 -4.31 -25.77 -18.62
C ALA A 33 -4.14 -27.23 -19.07
N TRP A 34 -4.40 -27.53 -20.35
CA TRP A 34 -4.21 -28.86 -20.94
C TRP A 34 -2.73 -29.26 -20.98
N GLU A 35 -1.85 -28.40 -21.49
CA GLU A 35 -0.41 -28.67 -21.60
C GLU A 35 0.20 -29.02 -20.24
N ARG A 36 -0.24 -28.34 -19.17
CA ARG A 36 0.22 -28.61 -17.80
C ARG A 36 -0.36 -29.89 -17.19
N ALA A 37 -1.48 -30.39 -17.72
CA ALA A 37 -2.21 -31.51 -17.13
C ALA A 37 -1.99 -32.84 -17.89
N LYS A 38 -1.75 -32.80 -19.21
CA LYS A 38 -1.71 -33.98 -20.09
C LYS A 38 -0.59 -34.97 -19.76
N GLU A 39 0.53 -34.51 -19.20
CA GLU A 39 1.68 -35.35 -18.84
C GLU A 39 1.58 -35.92 -17.41
N THR A 40 0.44 -35.74 -16.74
CA THR A 40 0.23 -36.19 -15.36
C THR A 40 -0.79 -37.33 -15.32
N ASP A 41 -0.69 -38.22 -14.32
CA ASP A 41 -1.67 -39.30 -14.06
C ASP A 41 -3.05 -38.78 -13.59
N ARG A 42 -3.43 -37.56 -13.98
CA ARG A 42 -4.69 -36.92 -13.58
C ARG A 42 -5.85 -37.56 -14.34
N PRO A 43 -6.84 -38.15 -13.64
CA PRO A 43 -7.94 -38.87 -14.30
C PRO A 43 -8.78 -38.02 -15.25
N LEU A 44 -8.83 -36.70 -15.04
CA LEU A 44 -9.62 -35.76 -15.84
C LEU A 44 -8.86 -35.16 -17.04
N ALA A 45 -7.59 -35.50 -17.22
CA ALA A 45 -6.72 -34.99 -18.29
C ALA A 45 -6.16 -36.12 -19.16
N GLN A 46 -6.92 -37.22 -19.31
CA GLN A 46 -6.54 -38.38 -20.13
C GLN A 46 -6.97 -38.23 -21.60
N ASP A 47 -7.96 -37.38 -21.86
CA ASP A 47 -8.53 -37.12 -23.18
C ASP A 47 -8.76 -35.61 -23.33
N GLU A 48 -8.25 -35.03 -24.42
CA GLU A 48 -8.23 -33.58 -24.63
C GLU A 48 -9.64 -33.02 -24.84
N ASP A 49 -10.48 -33.70 -25.62
CA ASP A 49 -11.83 -33.26 -25.93
C ASP A 49 -12.71 -33.26 -24.67
N VAL A 50 -12.57 -34.31 -23.84
CA VAL A 50 -13.22 -34.39 -22.53
C VAL A 50 -12.74 -33.28 -21.61
N PHE A 51 -11.43 -33.00 -21.57
CA PHE A 51 -10.85 -31.95 -20.75
C PHE A 51 -11.41 -30.57 -21.12
N ARG A 52 -11.39 -30.22 -22.42
CA ARG A 52 -11.88 -28.93 -22.93
C ARG A 52 -13.36 -28.72 -22.62
N ARG A 53 -14.20 -29.73 -22.87
CA ARG A 53 -15.63 -29.68 -22.50
C ARG A 53 -15.83 -29.48 -21.00
N LEU A 54 -15.11 -30.21 -20.15
CA LEU A 54 -15.20 -30.05 -18.70
C LEU A 54 -14.69 -28.70 -18.22
N TYR A 55 -13.70 -28.12 -18.90
CA TYR A 55 -13.21 -26.77 -18.64
C TYR A 55 -14.34 -25.76 -18.86
N ASP A 56 -14.97 -25.76 -20.04
CA ASP A 56 -16.05 -24.83 -20.39
C ASP A 56 -17.28 -24.98 -19.49
N GLU A 57 -17.71 -26.22 -19.23
CA GLU A 57 -18.87 -26.52 -18.37
C GLU A 57 -18.70 -25.97 -16.93
N ARG A 58 -17.47 -25.88 -16.43
CA ARG A 58 -17.20 -25.49 -15.03
C ARG A 58 -16.88 -24.02 -14.85
N GLN A 59 -16.55 -23.29 -15.92
CA GLN A 59 -16.24 -21.86 -15.85
C GLN A 59 -17.33 -21.02 -15.15
N PRO A 60 -18.63 -21.18 -15.46
CA PRO A 60 -19.69 -20.42 -14.79
C PRO A 60 -19.78 -20.72 -13.29
N LEU A 61 -19.56 -21.98 -12.91
CA LEU A 61 -19.57 -22.40 -11.49
C LEU A 61 -18.41 -21.78 -10.72
N TYR A 62 -17.20 -21.80 -11.29
CA TYR A 62 -16.03 -21.21 -10.64
C TYR A 62 -16.15 -19.69 -10.51
N ARG A 63 -16.59 -19.01 -11.58
CA ARG A 63 -16.82 -17.57 -11.55
C ARG A 63 -17.93 -17.19 -10.55
N GLY A 64 -18.97 -18.02 -10.41
CA GLY A 64 -20.07 -17.78 -9.46
C GLY A 64 -19.74 -17.99 -7.98
N VAL A 65 -18.56 -18.52 -7.63
CA VAL A 65 -18.09 -18.63 -6.23
C VAL A 65 -16.84 -17.81 -5.94
N ALA A 66 -16.23 -17.22 -6.96
CA ALA A 66 -15.01 -16.45 -6.80
C ALA A 66 -15.33 -15.01 -6.37
N ASP A 67 -14.63 -14.52 -5.35
CA ASP A 67 -14.64 -13.12 -4.95
C ASP A 67 -13.77 -12.27 -5.87
N ALA A 68 -12.77 -12.89 -6.51
CA ALA A 68 -11.88 -12.24 -7.46
C ALA A 68 -11.35 -13.24 -8.50
N VAL A 69 -10.91 -12.70 -9.65
CA VAL A 69 -10.26 -13.45 -10.73
C VAL A 69 -8.86 -12.87 -10.94
N ALA A 70 -7.84 -13.73 -11.05
CA ALA A 70 -6.46 -13.30 -11.23
C ALA A 70 -5.68 -14.24 -12.15
N GLY A 71 -4.90 -13.69 -13.09
CA GLY A 71 -4.06 -14.48 -14.00
C GLY A 71 -2.64 -14.75 -13.49
N ASP A 72 -2.20 -14.09 -12.42
CA ASP A 72 -0.84 -14.16 -11.90
C ASP A 72 -0.80 -14.02 -10.36
N ALA A 73 0.40 -14.20 -9.78
CA ALA A 73 0.60 -14.14 -8.33
C ALA A 73 0.30 -12.75 -7.75
N ASP A 74 0.66 -11.68 -8.46
CA ASP A 74 0.43 -10.31 -8.02
C ASP A 74 -1.07 -10.03 -7.93
N GLY A 75 -1.87 -10.49 -8.90
CA GLY A 75 -3.33 -10.36 -8.90
C GLY A 75 -3.99 -11.10 -7.74
N ILE A 76 -3.50 -12.29 -7.40
CA ILE A 76 -3.98 -13.05 -6.22
C ILE A 76 -3.72 -12.27 -4.93
N ILE A 77 -2.52 -11.67 -4.81
CA ILE A 77 -2.14 -10.90 -3.62
C ILE A 77 -2.98 -9.62 -3.53
N LEU A 78 -3.15 -8.89 -4.65
CA LEU A 78 -3.97 -7.68 -4.69
C LEU A 78 -5.42 -7.99 -4.31
N ALA A 79 -6.01 -9.05 -4.87
CA ALA A 79 -7.34 -9.52 -4.47
C ALA A 79 -7.41 -9.84 -2.97
N ALA A 80 -6.41 -10.54 -2.43
CA ALA A 80 -6.34 -10.87 -1.01
C ALA A 80 -6.24 -9.66 -0.08
N ALA A 81 -5.63 -8.57 -0.56
CA ALA A 81 -5.53 -7.32 0.17
C ALA A 81 -6.71 -6.35 -0.10
N GLY A 82 -7.71 -6.76 -0.89
CA GLY A 82 -8.82 -5.89 -1.27
C GLY A 82 -8.37 -4.71 -2.15
N ILE A 83 -7.37 -4.90 -3.00
CA ILE A 83 -6.83 -3.87 -3.89
C ILE A 83 -7.36 -4.10 -5.31
N HIS A 84 -8.09 -3.12 -5.82
CA HIS A 84 -8.52 -3.04 -7.21
C HIS A 84 -7.53 -2.17 -8.00
N HIS A 85 -6.92 -2.71 -9.05
CA HIS A 85 -6.00 -1.98 -9.91
C HIS A 85 -6.54 -1.97 -11.33
N GLU A 86 -6.90 -0.78 -11.81
CA GLU A 86 -7.41 -0.56 -13.17
C GLU A 86 -7.34 0.93 -13.52
N VAL A 87 -6.86 1.24 -14.72
CA VAL A 87 -6.85 2.61 -15.24
C VAL A 87 -8.30 3.04 -15.54
N GLY A 88 -8.71 4.20 -15.06
CA GLY A 88 -10.09 4.69 -15.17
C GLY A 88 -11.04 4.15 -14.10
N ALA A 89 -10.54 3.43 -13.09
CA ALA A 89 -11.37 2.91 -12.00
C ALA A 89 -12.13 4.00 -11.23
N LEU A 90 -11.69 5.27 -11.27
CA LEU A 90 -12.42 6.38 -10.65
C LEU A 90 -13.84 6.53 -11.22
N GLU A 91 -14.03 6.30 -12.52
CA GLU A 91 -15.33 6.46 -13.18
C GLU A 91 -16.36 5.39 -12.74
N ARG A 92 -15.87 4.24 -12.26
CA ARG A 92 -16.71 3.16 -11.71
C ARG A 92 -16.65 3.08 -10.19
N LEU A 93 -16.25 4.15 -9.51
CA LEU A 93 -16.04 4.13 -8.06
C LEU A 93 -17.28 3.65 -7.28
N GLY A 94 -18.50 3.96 -7.73
CA GLY A 94 -19.73 3.48 -7.10
C GLY A 94 -19.87 1.96 -7.03
N GLU A 95 -19.34 1.23 -8.02
CA GLU A 95 -19.30 -0.24 -8.06
C GLU A 95 -18.21 -0.81 -7.14
N LEU A 96 -17.17 0.00 -6.87
CA LEU A 96 -16.02 -0.40 -6.08
C LEU A 96 -16.22 -0.15 -4.58
N VAL A 97 -17.16 0.73 -4.21
CA VAL A 97 -17.51 0.95 -2.81
C VAL A 97 -18.41 -0.18 -2.30
N PRO A 98 -17.98 -0.95 -1.28
CA PRO A 98 -18.74 -2.10 -0.81
C PRO A 98 -20.08 -1.70 -0.14
N GLY A 99 -21.02 -2.64 -0.17
CA GLY A 99 -22.37 -2.49 0.41
C GLY A 99 -23.25 -1.48 -0.33
N ASP A 100 -24.47 -1.27 0.16
CA ASP A 100 -25.46 -0.33 -0.41
C ASP A 100 -25.68 0.92 0.46
N GLY A 101 -24.90 1.04 1.54
CA GLY A 101 -25.02 2.12 2.52
C GLY A 101 -24.59 3.50 1.98
N PRO A 102 -24.88 4.57 2.75
CA PRO A 102 -24.53 5.94 2.40
C PRO A 102 -23.01 6.14 2.33
N VAL A 103 -22.56 7.05 1.47
CA VAL A 103 -21.13 7.34 1.26
C VAL A 103 -20.82 8.79 1.63
N ALA A 104 -19.72 9.00 2.36
CA ALA A 104 -19.10 10.31 2.52
C ALA A 104 -17.80 10.36 1.72
N LEU A 105 -17.70 11.30 0.77
CA LEU A 105 -16.47 11.55 0.02
C LEU A 105 -15.59 12.52 0.81
N VAL A 106 -14.37 12.11 1.13
CA VAL A 106 -13.35 12.93 1.76
C VAL A 106 -12.19 13.06 0.80
N ALA A 107 -11.83 14.28 0.40
CA ALA A 107 -10.73 14.51 -0.53
C ALA A 107 -9.79 15.63 -0.08
N ASP A 108 -8.57 15.59 -0.59
CA ASP A 108 -7.63 16.71 -0.49
C ASP A 108 -8.18 17.91 -1.27
N SER A 109 -8.03 19.14 -0.77
CA SER A 109 -8.61 20.33 -1.39
C SER A 109 -8.21 20.54 -2.86
N ASN A 110 -6.98 20.22 -3.23
CA ASN A 110 -6.53 20.31 -4.63
C ASN A 110 -7.14 19.19 -5.46
N VAL A 111 -7.14 17.97 -4.91
CA VAL A 111 -7.71 16.78 -5.56
C VAL A 111 -9.22 16.92 -5.76
N MET A 112 -9.93 17.54 -4.80
CA MET A 112 -11.36 17.83 -4.90
C MET A 112 -11.67 18.67 -6.14
N GLY A 113 -10.83 19.66 -6.44
CA GLY A 113 -11.01 20.51 -7.63
C GLY A 113 -10.76 19.80 -8.97
N ILE A 114 -9.95 18.74 -8.98
CA ILE A 114 -9.53 18.04 -10.21
C ILE A 114 -10.39 16.78 -10.44
N HIS A 115 -10.44 15.90 -9.44
CA HIS A 115 -11.03 14.56 -9.52
C HIS A 115 -12.38 14.45 -8.77
N GLY A 116 -12.72 15.44 -7.96
CA GLY A 116 -13.96 15.46 -7.16
C GLY A 116 -15.23 15.31 -8.00
N PRO A 117 -15.44 16.08 -9.10
CA PRO A 117 -16.64 15.94 -9.93
C PRO A 117 -16.85 14.54 -10.50
N ALA A 118 -15.76 13.89 -10.96
CA ALA A 118 -15.82 12.52 -11.47
C ALA A 118 -16.17 11.53 -10.35
N ALA A 119 -15.52 11.64 -9.18
CA ALA A 119 -15.83 10.80 -8.02
C ALA A 119 -17.27 10.96 -7.54
N GLN A 120 -17.78 12.20 -7.46
CA GLN A 120 -19.16 12.47 -7.04
C GLN A 120 -20.16 11.88 -8.04
N THR A 121 -19.90 12.02 -9.34
CA THR A 121 -20.73 11.43 -10.39
C THR A 121 -20.75 9.91 -10.29
N ALA A 122 -19.59 9.28 -10.12
CA ALA A 122 -19.47 7.83 -10.00
C ALA A 122 -20.13 7.26 -8.73
N LEU A 123 -20.16 8.02 -7.64
CA LEU A 123 -20.82 7.62 -6.38
C LEU A 123 -22.35 7.79 -6.43
N GLY A 124 -22.85 8.71 -7.27
CA GLY A 124 -24.28 8.89 -7.54
C GLY A 124 -25.13 9.07 -6.28
N ASP A 125 -26.30 8.42 -6.25
CA ASP A 125 -27.31 8.56 -5.20
C ASP A 125 -26.85 8.10 -3.80
N ARG A 126 -25.76 7.33 -3.73
CA ARG A 126 -25.19 6.89 -2.46
C ARG A 126 -24.43 8.01 -1.76
N LEU A 127 -23.93 9.01 -2.48
CA LEU A 127 -23.20 10.12 -1.91
C LEU A 127 -24.10 10.99 -1.03
N ARG A 128 -23.77 11.11 0.26
CA ARG A 128 -24.52 11.92 1.24
C ARG A 128 -23.83 13.21 1.60
N SER A 129 -22.51 13.22 1.61
CA SER A 129 -21.73 14.37 2.03
C SER A 129 -20.34 14.33 1.40
N THR A 130 -19.79 15.53 1.20
CA THR A 130 -18.47 15.75 0.62
C THR A 130 -17.70 16.66 1.56
N HIS A 131 -16.46 16.30 1.87
CA HIS A 131 -15.59 17.03 2.79
C HIS A 131 -14.21 17.21 2.17
N ASP A 132 -13.73 18.45 2.13
CA ASP A 132 -12.36 18.75 1.78
C ASP A 132 -11.48 18.86 3.03
N LEU A 133 -10.30 18.24 2.97
CA LEU A 133 -9.25 18.40 3.97
C LEU A 133 -8.13 19.29 3.40
N PRO A 134 -7.39 20.00 4.27
CA PRO A 134 -6.21 20.75 3.85
C PRO A 134 -5.21 19.85 3.12
N ALA A 135 -4.47 20.42 2.18
CA ALA A 135 -3.52 19.63 1.41
C ALA A 135 -2.30 19.17 2.22
N GLY A 136 -1.78 17.99 1.85
CA GLY A 136 -0.56 17.43 2.43
C GLY A 136 -0.62 17.20 3.93
N GLU A 137 0.50 17.42 4.62
CA GLU A 137 0.64 17.12 6.06
C GLU A 137 -0.30 17.95 6.95
N SER A 138 -0.82 19.08 6.46
CA SER A 138 -1.80 19.88 7.20
C SER A 138 -3.11 19.13 7.45
N ALA A 139 -3.41 18.07 6.69
CA ALA A 139 -4.54 17.17 6.95
C ALA A 139 -4.39 16.43 8.29
N LYS A 140 -3.15 16.13 8.70
CA LYS A 140 -2.84 15.21 9.80
C LYS A 140 -2.87 15.87 11.17
N GLN A 141 -3.87 16.70 11.42
CA GLN A 141 -4.00 17.47 12.65
C GLN A 141 -5.30 17.12 13.36
N LEU A 142 -5.24 17.03 14.70
CA LEU A 142 -6.41 16.69 15.51
C LEU A 142 -7.62 17.59 15.21
N ARG A 143 -7.41 18.90 15.01
CA ARG A 143 -8.48 19.86 14.65
C ARG A 143 -9.18 19.55 13.32
N VAL A 144 -8.44 19.00 12.34
CA VAL A 144 -8.99 18.61 11.04
C VAL A 144 -9.85 17.37 11.21
N LEU A 145 -9.35 16.41 11.98
CA LEU A 145 -10.05 15.17 12.32
C LEU A 145 -11.33 15.43 13.13
N GLU A 146 -11.27 16.31 14.13
CA GLU A 146 -12.42 16.76 14.93
C GLU A 146 -13.50 17.39 14.07
N ARG A 147 -13.11 18.30 13.16
CA ARG A 147 -14.02 18.89 12.18
C ARG A 147 -14.68 17.83 11.32
N LEU A 148 -13.90 16.89 10.77
CA LEU A 148 -14.43 15.81 9.95
C LEU A 148 -15.47 14.98 10.71
N TRP A 149 -15.16 14.51 11.92
CA TRP A 149 -16.11 13.77 12.75
C TRP A 149 -17.42 14.53 13.01
N SER A 150 -17.34 15.84 13.26
CA SER A 150 -18.52 16.67 13.55
C SER A 150 -19.44 16.87 12.33
N GLN A 151 -18.90 16.73 11.12
CA GLN A 151 -19.61 16.97 9.87
C GLN A 151 -20.09 15.68 9.19
N LEU A 152 -19.55 14.53 9.57
CA LEU A 152 -20.00 13.24 9.05
C LEU A 152 -21.46 12.98 9.44
N THR A 153 -22.25 12.54 8.47
CA THR A 153 -23.68 12.20 8.63
C THR A 153 -23.95 10.72 8.34
N LEU A 154 -22.92 9.88 8.47
CA LEU A 154 -23.01 8.43 8.23
C LEU A 154 -23.55 7.69 9.45
N ASP A 155 -24.26 6.60 9.20
CA ASP A 155 -24.54 5.55 10.18
C ASP A 155 -23.49 4.42 10.11
N ARG A 156 -23.68 3.32 10.85
CA ARG A 156 -22.75 2.17 10.90
C ARG A 156 -22.63 1.40 9.58
N THR A 157 -23.59 1.56 8.67
CA THR A 157 -23.57 0.95 7.34
C THR A 157 -22.90 1.84 6.30
N GLY A 158 -22.63 3.10 6.65
CA GLY A 158 -22.03 4.08 5.76
C GLY A 158 -20.53 3.87 5.56
N THR A 159 -20.02 4.30 4.40
CA THR A 159 -18.62 4.15 4.00
C THR A 159 -17.97 5.50 3.76
N ILE A 160 -16.74 5.68 4.28
CA ILE A 160 -15.90 6.84 3.95
C ILE A 160 -15.06 6.50 2.71
N VAL A 161 -15.10 7.35 1.69
CA VAL A 161 -14.24 7.24 0.51
C VAL A 161 -13.17 8.33 0.58
N ALA A 162 -11.90 7.93 0.68
CA ALA A 162 -10.76 8.84 0.82
C ALA A 162 -10.02 9.01 -0.51
N LEU A 163 -10.19 10.16 -1.18
CA LEU A 163 -9.63 10.47 -2.50
C LEU A 163 -8.46 11.46 -2.39
N GLY A 164 -7.22 10.99 -2.39
CA GLY A 164 -6.04 11.86 -2.25
C GLY A 164 -4.72 11.14 -1.99
N GLY A 165 -3.72 11.88 -1.49
CA GLY A 165 -2.41 11.33 -1.14
C GLY A 165 -2.36 10.64 0.24
N GLY A 166 -1.16 10.20 0.63
CA GLY A 166 -0.94 9.46 1.89
C GLY A 166 -1.45 10.17 3.16
N ALA A 167 -1.20 11.47 3.27
CA ALA A 167 -1.67 12.26 4.41
C ALA A 167 -3.21 12.30 4.54
N LEU A 168 -3.90 12.35 3.40
CA LEU A 168 -5.36 12.25 3.38
C LEU A 168 -5.83 10.85 3.78
N THR A 169 -5.27 9.80 3.18
CA THR A 169 -5.68 8.42 3.47
C THR A 169 -5.41 8.04 4.92
N ASP A 170 -4.33 8.52 5.52
CA ASP A 170 -4.04 8.35 6.94
C ASP A 170 -5.12 9.01 7.81
N THR A 171 -5.45 10.26 7.51
CA THR A 171 -6.41 11.05 8.29
C THR A 171 -7.83 10.50 8.14
N ALA A 172 -8.28 10.23 6.92
CA ALA A 172 -9.60 9.70 6.63
C ALA A 172 -9.77 8.26 7.11
N GLY A 173 -8.72 7.43 7.00
CA GLY A 173 -8.70 6.08 7.55
C GLY A 173 -8.78 6.10 9.08
N PHE A 174 -8.09 7.03 9.74
CA PHE A 174 -8.18 7.17 11.20
C PHE A 174 -9.54 7.73 11.65
N ALA A 175 -10.12 8.62 10.85
CA ALA A 175 -11.51 9.06 11.03
C ALA A 175 -12.47 7.87 10.96
N ALA A 176 -12.34 7.02 9.95
CA ALA A 176 -13.15 5.81 9.78
C ALA A 176 -12.97 4.81 10.93
N ALA A 177 -11.75 4.66 11.45
CA ALA A 177 -11.45 3.75 12.55
C ALA A 177 -12.17 4.11 13.86
N THR A 178 -12.44 5.41 14.05
CA THR A 178 -12.89 5.97 15.33
C THR A 178 -14.33 6.45 15.29
N TYR A 179 -14.80 6.94 14.14
CA TYR A 179 -16.18 7.36 13.94
C TYR A 179 -17.14 6.17 14.14
N LEU A 180 -18.13 6.33 15.02
CA LEU A 180 -19.04 5.26 15.46
C LEU A 180 -18.34 3.98 15.96
N ARG A 181 -17.08 4.07 16.40
CA ARG A 181 -16.19 2.96 16.78
C ARG A 181 -15.78 2.05 15.61
N GLY A 182 -15.78 2.59 14.40
CA GLY A 182 -15.39 1.86 13.19
C GLY A 182 -16.50 1.87 12.16
N VAL A 183 -16.21 2.45 11.01
CA VAL A 183 -16.98 2.33 9.77
C VAL A 183 -16.09 1.82 8.63
N PRO A 184 -16.66 1.17 7.61
CA PRO A 184 -15.93 0.85 6.39
C PRO A 184 -15.33 2.09 5.73
N TRP A 185 -14.20 1.91 5.06
CA TRP A 185 -13.62 2.96 4.23
C TRP A 185 -12.95 2.40 2.99
N VAL A 186 -12.85 3.23 1.97
CA VAL A 186 -12.18 2.95 0.70
C VAL A 186 -11.07 3.97 0.48
N ALA A 187 -9.86 3.50 0.24
CA ALA A 187 -8.74 4.36 -0.12
C ALA A 187 -8.65 4.48 -1.65
N VAL A 188 -8.64 5.70 -2.16
CA VAL A 188 -8.43 6.00 -3.59
C VAL A 188 -7.18 6.88 -3.72
N PRO A 189 -5.98 6.29 -3.62
CA PRO A 189 -4.74 7.04 -3.66
C PRO A 189 -4.51 7.74 -5.02
N THR A 190 -4.31 9.05 -5.00
CA THR A 190 -4.08 9.89 -6.20
C THR A 190 -2.63 10.28 -6.42
N THR A 191 -1.72 9.75 -5.59
CA THR A 191 -0.28 10.02 -5.63
C THR A 191 0.46 8.71 -5.83
N LEU A 192 1.65 8.75 -6.45
CA LEU A 192 2.45 7.54 -6.65
C LEU A 192 2.82 6.90 -5.30
N VAL A 193 3.22 7.71 -4.29
CA VAL A 193 3.45 7.23 -2.91
C VAL A 193 2.22 6.50 -2.38
N GLY A 194 1.02 7.04 -2.56
CA GLY A 194 -0.22 6.41 -2.11
C GLY A 194 -0.49 5.08 -2.81
N GLN A 195 -0.20 4.99 -4.10
CA GLN A 195 -0.49 3.81 -4.93
C GLN A 195 0.51 2.67 -4.72
N VAL A 196 1.78 2.96 -4.41
CA VAL A 196 2.80 1.92 -4.16
C VAL A 196 3.08 1.68 -2.68
N ASP A 197 2.74 2.64 -1.81
CA ASP A 197 3.07 2.63 -0.40
C ASP A 197 1.89 3.09 0.49
N ALA A 198 1.73 4.38 0.75
CA ALA A 198 0.94 4.90 1.89
C ALA A 198 -0.54 4.47 1.90
N GLY A 199 -1.16 4.25 0.75
CA GLY A 199 -2.55 3.78 0.66
C GLY A 199 -2.76 2.31 1.01
N ILE A 200 -1.69 1.56 1.29
CA ILE A 200 -1.71 0.10 1.45
C ILE A 200 -1.30 -0.31 2.88
N GLY A 201 -2.10 -1.22 3.47
CA GLY A 201 -1.73 -1.93 4.70
C GLY A 201 -2.32 -1.37 5.99
N GLY A 202 -3.28 -0.44 5.90
CA GLY A 202 -4.17 -0.07 7.01
C GLY A 202 -3.54 0.66 8.18
N LYS A 203 -2.30 1.17 8.07
CA LYS A 203 -1.78 2.12 9.05
C LYS A 203 -2.46 3.45 8.78
N THR A 204 -3.09 4.01 9.81
CA THR A 204 -3.79 5.29 9.74
C THR A 204 -3.39 6.10 10.95
N ALA A 205 -3.13 7.40 10.79
CA ALA A 205 -2.63 8.22 11.89
C ALA A 205 -2.79 9.72 11.63
N ILE A 206 -2.64 10.48 12.70
CA ILE A 206 -2.42 11.92 12.67
C ILE A 206 -1.13 12.26 13.42
N ASP A 207 -0.66 13.48 13.22
CA ASP A 207 0.51 14.02 13.88
C ASP A 207 0.11 14.77 15.16
N ILE A 208 1.01 14.76 16.13
CA ILE A 208 0.92 15.55 17.36
C ILE A 208 2.21 16.33 17.54
N PRO A 209 2.26 17.36 18.43
CA PRO A 209 3.47 18.17 18.61
C PRO A 209 4.74 17.37 18.94
N GLN A 210 4.59 16.17 19.53
CA GLN A 210 5.68 15.27 19.89
C GLN A 210 6.25 14.50 18.70
N GLY A 211 5.54 14.40 17.58
CA GLY A 211 6.01 13.70 16.39
C GLY A 211 4.91 13.28 15.42
N LYS A 212 5.36 12.86 14.25
CA LYS A 212 4.51 12.37 13.17
C LYS A 212 3.97 10.98 13.44
N ASN A 213 2.76 10.69 12.98
CA ASN A 213 2.13 9.37 13.00
C ASN A 213 2.00 8.70 14.39
N LEU A 214 2.15 9.46 15.48
CA LEU A 214 2.20 8.87 16.82
C LEU A 214 0.83 8.42 17.35
N VAL A 215 -0.26 9.01 16.84
CA VAL A 215 -1.63 8.69 17.26
C VAL A 215 -2.39 8.17 16.06
N GLY A 216 -2.85 6.92 16.14
CA GLY A 216 -3.46 6.25 15.01
C GLY A 216 -4.02 4.87 15.32
N ALA A 217 -4.41 4.16 14.27
CA ALA A 217 -4.93 2.80 14.34
C ALA A 217 -4.45 1.96 13.15
N PHE A 218 -4.36 0.64 13.38
CA PHE A 218 -4.37 -0.33 12.29
C PHE A 218 -5.83 -0.58 11.89
N HIS A 219 -6.33 0.13 10.88
CA HIS A 219 -7.68 0.02 10.36
C HIS A 219 -7.62 -0.24 8.84
N TRP A 220 -7.89 -1.48 8.46
CA TRP A 220 -7.78 -1.89 7.05
C TRP A 220 -8.90 -1.28 6.21
N PRO A 221 -8.58 -0.73 5.02
CA PRO A 221 -9.62 -0.31 4.10
C PRO A 221 -10.40 -1.54 3.61
N ALA A 222 -11.70 -1.37 3.42
CA ALA A 222 -12.54 -2.38 2.79
C ALA A 222 -12.17 -2.55 1.30
N ARG A 223 -11.64 -1.50 0.69
CA ARG A 223 -11.01 -1.55 -0.64
C ARG A 223 -9.95 -0.47 -0.81
N VAL A 224 -8.88 -0.78 -1.56
CA VAL A 224 -7.98 0.22 -2.14
C VAL A 224 -8.20 0.25 -3.64
N VAL A 225 -8.41 1.42 -4.23
CA VAL A 225 -8.62 1.61 -5.67
C VAL A 225 -7.40 2.33 -6.25
N ILE A 226 -6.57 1.59 -6.96
CA ILE A 226 -5.39 2.10 -7.66
C ILE A 226 -5.77 2.36 -9.11
N ASP A 227 -5.87 3.65 -9.44
CA ASP A 227 -6.06 4.14 -10.80
C ASP A 227 -4.83 4.96 -11.21
N GLU A 228 -3.96 4.38 -12.03
CA GLU A 228 -2.75 5.06 -12.52
C GLU A 228 -3.08 6.25 -13.42
N GLY A 229 -4.29 6.33 -13.97
CA GLY A 229 -4.76 7.49 -14.74
C GLY A 229 -4.77 8.78 -13.93
N LEU A 230 -4.94 8.68 -12.60
CA LEU A 230 -4.91 9.83 -11.70
C LEU A 230 -3.51 10.47 -11.60
N LEU A 231 -2.45 9.68 -11.85
CA LEU A 231 -1.06 10.14 -11.82
C LEU A 231 -0.74 11.11 -12.96
N THR A 232 -1.56 11.15 -14.02
CA THR A 232 -1.38 12.08 -15.16
C THR A 232 -1.43 13.56 -14.75
N THR A 233 -2.13 13.84 -13.66
CA THR A 233 -2.28 15.19 -13.09
C THR A 233 -1.29 15.47 -11.95
N LEU A 234 -0.48 14.49 -11.55
CA LEU A 234 0.40 14.58 -10.40
C LEU A 234 1.61 15.49 -10.70
N PRO A 235 1.88 16.51 -9.87
CA PRO A 235 3.07 17.33 -10.05
C PRO A 235 4.35 16.49 -10.01
N ILE A 236 5.32 16.83 -10.86
CA ILE A 236 6.60 16.08 -10.95
C ILE A 236 7.33 15.94 -9.60
N ARG A 237 7.18 16.94 -8.73
CA ARG A 237 7.75 16.92 -7.37
C ARG A 237 7.17 15.77 -6.54
N GLU A 238 5.84 15.61 -6.57
CA GLU A 238 5.14 14.52 -5.89
C GLU A 238 5.41 13.15 -6.54
N TRP A 239 5.54 13.14 -7.87
CA TRP A 239 5.93 11.93 -8.59
C TRP A 239 7.29 11.40 -8.13
N ARG A 240 8.29 12.29 -7.98
CA ARG A 240 9.61 11.93 -7.46
C ARG A 240 9.56 11.35 -6.04
N GLN A 241 8.61 11.80 -5.21
CA GLN A 241 8.43 11.23 -3.89
C GLN A 241 8.03 9.76 -3.96
N GLY A 242 7.07 9.44 -4.84
CA GLY A 242 6.61 8.05 -5.03
C GLY A 242 7.64 7.16 -5.71
N GLU A 243 8.48 7.74 -6.57
CA GLU A 243 9.53 6.99 -7.25
C GLU A 243 10.56 6.45 -6.26
N ALA A 244 10.90 7.20 -5.20
CA ALA A 244 11.78 6.72 -4.14
C ALA A 244 11.22 5.47 -3.45
N GLU A 245 9.91 5.45 -3.17
CA GLU A 245 9.21 4.31 -2.57
C GLU A 245 9.11 3.10 -3.51
N ARG A 246 8.91 3.35 -4.81
CA ARG A 246 8.94 2.30 -5.83
C ARG A 246 10.33 1.68 -5.92
N ILE A 247 11.39 2.49 -6.01
CA ILE A 247 12.79 2.01 -6.05
C ILE A 247 13.15 1.25 -4.77
N LYS A 248 12.73 1.71 -3.59
CA LYS A 248 12.87 0.96 -2.32
C LYS A 248 12.25 -0.43 -2.48
N THR A 249 11.03 -0.51 -2.99
CA THR A 249 10.30 -1.76 -3.14
C THR A 249 10.97 -2.69 -4.16
N GLU A 250 11.51 -2.15 -5.25
CA GLU A 250 12.30 -2.91 -6.21
C GLU A 250 13.61 -3.48 -5.61
N LEU A 251 14.28 -2.72 -4.74
CA LEU A 251 15.47 -3.20 -4.03
C LEU A 251 15.12 -4.36 -3.08
N LEU A 252 13.99 -4.25 -2.37
CA LEU A 252 13.48 -5.30 -1.49
C LEU A 252 13.06 -6.56 -2.26
N ALA A 253 12.48 -6.37 -3.44
CA ALA A 253 12.04 -7.47 -4.30
C ALA A 253 13.17 -8.09 -5.13
N GLY A 254 14.30 -7.41 -5.30
CA GLY A 254 15.41 -7.84 -6.14
C GLY A 254 15.10 -7.81 -7.65
N ARG A 255 14.04 -7.10 -8.07
CA ARG A 255 13.60 -7.00 -9.47
C ARG A 255 12.95 -5.64 -9.75
N ALA A 256 12.86 -5.28 -11.02
CA ALA A 256 12.08 -4.10 -11.43
C ALA A 256 10.57 -4.36 -11.24
N LEU A 257 9.83 -3.30 -10.88
CA LEU A 257 8.40 -3.35 -10.57
C LEU A 257 7.69 -2.13 -11.15
N ASP A 258 6.56 -2.35 -11.80
CA ASP A 258 5.59 -1.30 -12.07
C ASP A 258 4.78 -0.95 -10.80
N VAL A 259 3.80 -0.04 -10.92
CA VAL A 259 2.95 0.35 -9.79
C VAL A 259 2.20 -0.85 -9.21
N ARG A 260 1.63 -1.68 -10.09
CA ARG A 260 0.91 -2.91 -9.72
C ARG A 260 1.78 -3.88 -8.93
N GLY A 261 2.99 -4.17 -9.41
CA GLY A 261 3.94 -5.07 -8.78
C GLY A 261 4.46 -4.53 -7.45
N ALA A 262 4.68 -3.22 -7.35
CA ALA A 262 5.07 -2.59 -6.09
C ALA A 262 3.94 -2.66 -5.04
N ALA A 263 2.70 -2.36 -5.45
CA ALA A 263 1.52 -2.50 -4.62
C ALA A 263 1.33 -3.95 -4.14
N ALA A 264 1.48 -4.93 -5.05
CA ALA A 264 1.39 -6.35 -4.72
C ALA A 264 2.48 -6.78 -3.73
N TYR A 265 3.74 -6.35 -3.93
CA TYR A 265 4.83 -6.66 -3.01
C TYR A 265 4.56 -6.11 -1.60
N LYS A 266 4.14 -4.85 -1.49
CA LYS A 266 3.78 -4.25 -0.20
C LYS A 266 2.60 -4.97 0.44
N ALA A 267 1.55 -5.24 -0.33
CA ALA A 267 0.37 -5.96 0.13
C ALA A 267 0.73 -7.34 0.68
N ALA A 268 1.62 -8.10 0.01
CA ALA A 268 2.09 -9.40 0.49
C ALA A 268 2.74 -9.32 1.87
N LEU A 269 3.61 -8.32 2.10
CA LEU A 269 4.24 -8.11 3.40
C LEU A 269 3.22 -7.70 4.46
N CYS A 270 2.26 -6.84 4.12
CA CYS A 270 1.21 -6.41 5.04
C CYS A 270 0.27 -7.56 5.42
N LEU A 271 -0.08 -8.45 4.48
CA LEU A 271 -0.90 -9.64 4.77
C LEU A 271 -0.16 -10.65 5.66
N ARG A 272 1.16 -10.80 5.46
CA ARG A 272 2.00 -11.70 6.26
C ARG A 272 2.25 -11.18 7.68
N ASP A 273 2.31 -9.86 7.85
CA ASP A 273 2.56 -9.20 9.13
C ASP A 273 1.66 -7.95 9.29
N PRO A 274 0.37 -8.14 9.62
CA PRO A 274 -0.62 -7.06 9.63
C PRO A 274 -0.34 -5.93 10.62
N HIS A 275 0.43 -6.20 11.67
CA HIS A 275 0.69 -5.26 12.77
C HIS A 275 2.13 -4.74 12.82
N ASP A 276 2.93 -4.99 11.77
CA ASP A 276 4.31 -4.50 11.65
C ASP A 276 5.24 -4.91 12.79
N ARG A 277 5.19 -6.20 13.17
CA ARG A 277 5.99 -6.75 14.29
C ARG A 277 7.09 -7.71 13.82
N GLY A 278 7.21 -7.95 12.52
CA GLY A 278 8.15 -8.89 11.91
C GLY A 278 8.51 -8.45 10.49
N VAL A 279 8.20 -9.28 9.48
CA VAL A 279 8.69 -9.10 8.10
C VAL A 279 8.23 -7.80 7.43
N ARG A 280 7.14 -7.17 7.90
CA ARG A 280 6.71 -5.86 7.36
C ARG A 280 7.70 -4.74 7.69
N GLN A 281 8.55 -4.93 8.71
CA GLN A 281 9.61 -3.97 9.05
C GLN A 281 10.64 -3.81 7.94
N TRP A 282 10.75 -4.76 7.01
CA TRP A 282 11.62 -4.64 5.83
C TRP A 282 11.25 -3.44 4.94
N LEU A 283 9.99 -2.99 4.97
CA LEU A 283 9.55 -1.79 4.27
C LEU A 283 10.22 -0.51 4.80
N ASN A 284 10.88 -0.56 5.96
CA ASN A 284 11.63 0.55 6.54
C ASN A 284 13.10 0.62 6.04
N LEU A 285 13.43 -0.04 4.93
CA LEU A 285 14.73 0.12 4.27
C LEU A 285 14.99 1.62 4.00
N GLY A 286 16.14 2.12 4.47
CA GLY A 286 16.52 3.52 4.39
C GLY A 286 15.79 4.48 5.33
N HIS A 287 14.61 4.13 5.87
CA HIS A 287 13.75 5.05 6.62
C HIS A 287 14.35 5.55 7.93
N THR A 288 15.30 4.80 8.51
CA THR A 288 16.01 5.22 9.73
C THR A 288 16.79 6.51 9.52
N PHE A 289 17.46 6.60 8.38
CA PHE A 289 18.22 7.79 8.00
C PHE A 289 17.26 8.85 7.48
N ALA A 290 16.24 8.46 6.70
CA ALA A 290 15.25 9.39 6.16
C ALA A 290 14.56 10.19 7.28
N HIS A 291 13.95 9.52 8.26
CA HIS A 291 13.26 10.17 9.36
C HIS A 291 14.20 11.07 10.19
N ALA A 292 15.46 10.65 10.37
CA ALA A 292 16.46 11.44 11.07
C ALA A 292 16.79 12.76 10.33
N LEU A 293 16.95 12.69 9.00
CA LEU A 293 17.19 13.86 8.16
C LEU A 293 15.97 14.77 8.08
N GLU A 294 14.77 14.20 7.92
CA GLU A 294 13.50 14.96 7.94
C GLU A 294 13.34 15.72 9.26
N ALA A 295 13.53 15.07 10.40
CA ALA A 295 13.42 15.70 11.71
C ALA A 295 14.50 16.78 11.96
N ALA A 296 15.70 16.60 11.41
CA ALA A 296 16.78 17.58 11.47
C ALA A 296 16.53 18.80 10.57
N ALA A 297 15.80 18.60 9.47
CA ALA A 297 15.38 19.64 8.53
C ALA A 297 14.03 20.29 8.91
N ASP A 298 13.54 20.11 10.14
CA ASP A 298 12.21 20.62 10.55
C ASP A 298 11.06 20.15 9.63
N PHE A 299 11.23 18.99 8.98
CA PHE A 299 10.33 18.41 7.97
C PHE A 299 10.19 19.21 6.67
N ASP A 300 11.13 20.13 6.39
CA ASP A 300 11.21 20.84 5.11
C ASP A 300 11.88 20.00 4.00
N LEU A 301 12.57 18.93 4.36
CA LEU A 301 13.14 17.96 3.41
C LEU A 301 12.02 17.06 2.86
N PRO A 302 11.79 17.00 1.53
CA PRO A 302 10.79 16.11 0.95
C PRO A 302 11.06 14.64 1.27
N HIS A 303 10.00 13.90 1.56
CA HIS A 303 10.08 12.52 2.04
C HIS A 303 10.87 11.62 1.09
N GLY A 304 10.57 11.66 -0.21
CA GLY A 304 11.28 10.84 -1.19
C GLY A 304 12.77 11.17 -1.32
N GLU A 305 13.17 12.44 -1.11
CA GLU A 305 14.59 12.83 -1.12
C GLU A 305 15.31 12.25 0.12
N ALA A 306 14.66 12.33 1.28
CA ALA A 306 15.16 11.72 2.51
C ALA A 306 15.27 10.19 2.40
N VAL A 307 14.26 9.53 1.82
CA VAL A 307 14.26 8.09 1.55
C VAL A 307 15.38 7.73 0.58
N ALA A 308 15.57 8.47 -0.52
CA ALA A 308 16.64 8.22 -1.47
C ALA A 308 18.04 8.27 -0.81
N LEU A 309 18.29 9.25 0.05
CA LEU A 309 19.52 9.33 0.85
C LEU A 309 19.65 8.16 1.83
N GLY A 310 18.56 7.80 2.49
CA GLY A 310 18.54 6.65 3.40
C GLY A 310 18.81 5.32 2.69
N LEU A 311 18.29 5.14 1.48
CA LEU A 311 18.59 3.97 0.64
C LEU A 311 20.09 3.91 0.31
N LEU A 312 20.73 5.03 -0.01
CA LEU A 312 22.18 5.06 -0.22
C LEU A 312 22.96 4.60 1.00
N ALA A 313 22.60 5.07 2.20
CA ALA A 313 23.26 4.65 3.43
C ALA A 313 23.04 3.15 3.69
N ALA A 314 21.80 2.66 3.58
CA ALA A 314 21.48 1.26 3.79
C ALA A 314 22.20 0.33 2.80
N LEU A 315 22.28 0.70 1.51
CA LEU A 315 22.98 -0.07 0.50
C LEU A 315 24.49 -0.12 0.76
N ARG A 316 25.11 1.01 1.13
CA ARG A 316 26.54 1.06 1.48
C ARG A 316 26.87 0.19 2.68
N LEU A 317 26.06 0.27 3.73
CA LEU A 317 26.20 -0.59 4.93
C LEU A 317 25.97 -2.07 4.61
N SER A 318 25.13 -2.35 3.62
CA SER A 318 24.88 -3.71 3.12
C SER A 318 25.98 -4.22 2.16
N GLY A 319 26.94 -3.40 1.77
CA GLY A 319 27.92 -3.74 0.73
C GLY A 319 27.30 -3.95 -0.66
N ARG A 320 26.17 -3.29 -0.95
CA ARG A 320 25.41 -3.42 -2.21
C ARG A 320 25.67 -2.25 -3.16
N ASP A 321 25.44 -2.50 -4.46
CA ASP A 321 25.52 -1.48 -5.50
C ASP A 321 24.49 -0.35 -5.27
N THR A 322 24.95 0.90 -5.31
CA THR A 322 24.11 2.10 -5.17
C THR A 322 23.67 2.68 -6.51
N ALA A 323 24.19 2.18 -7.64
CA ALA A 323 24.01 2.81 -8.94
C ALA A 323 22.54 2.94 -9.36
N LYS A 324 21.68 2.00 -8.95
CA LYS A 324 20.24 2.09 -9.17
C LYS A 324 19.63 3.33 -8.53
N VAL A 325 19.91 3.54 -7.24
CA VAL A 325 19.42 4.70 -6.47
C VAL A 325 20.02 5.99 -7.03
N THR A 326 21.34 6.01 -7.28
CA THR A 326 22.01 7.21 -7.82
C THR A 326 21.50 7.60 -9.20
N ARG A 327 21.27 6.64 -10.11
CA ARG A 327 20.78 6.93 -11.46
C ARG A 327 19.30 7.31 -11.50
N ALA A 328 18.46 6.66 -10.70
CA ALA A 328 17.01 6.86 -10.74
C ALA A 328 16.57 8.09 -9.92
N LEU A 329 17.20 8.33 -8.76
CA LEU A 329 16.74 9.32 -7.79
C LEU A 329 17.68 10.53 -7.65
N ASP A 330 18.92 10.41 -8.12
CA ASP A 330 19.97 11.45 -8.03
C ASP A 330 20.00 12.21 -6.68
N PRO A 331 20.06 11.49 -5.54
CA PRO A 331 19.96 12.12 -4.23
C PRO A 331 21.16 13.00 -3.94
N GLN A 332 20.89 14.25 -3.54
CA GLN A 332 21.91 15.22 -3.17
C GLN A 332 22.09 15.25 -1.64
N PRO A 333 23.32 15.29 -1.11
CA PRO A 333 23.51 15.42 0.33
C PRO A 333 22.89 16.72 0.85
N VAL A 334 22.30 16.65 2.05
CA VAL A 334 21.47 17.73 2.61
C VAL A 334 22.25 18.59 3.59
N ARG A 335 21.80 19.83 3.79
CA ARG A 335 22.40 20.75 4.75
C ARG A 335 21.55 20.83 6.02
N VAL A 336 21.92 20.05 7.03
CA VAL A 336 21.28 20.00 8.34
C VAL A 336 22.32 19.88 9.45
N ASP A 337 21.94 20.17 10.70
CA ASP A 337 22.82 19.96 11.85
C ASP A 337 23.03 18.46 12.11
N ARG A 338 24.29 18.01 12.12
CA ARG A 338 24.65 16.60 12.28
C ARG A 338 24.26 16.04 13.64
N GLU A 339 24.42 16.82 14.72
CA GLU A 339 24.06 16.38 16.06
C GLU A 339 22.55 16.26 16.20
N ARG A 340 21.79 17.17 15.61
CA ARG A 340 20.33 17.12 15.57
C ARG A 340 19.84 15.89 14.81
N ALA A 341 20.41 15.60 13.64
CA ALA A 341 20.10 14.39 12.88
C ALA A 341 20.43 13.12 13.67
N TRP A 342 21.59 13.09 14.33
CA TRP A 342 21.99 11.96 15.15
C TRP A 342 21.04 11.74 16.34
N GLN A 343 20.68 12.81 17.06
CA GLN A 343 19.71 12.74 18.16
C GLN A 343 18.33 12.27 17.70
N ALA A 344 17.88 12.70 16.52
CA ALA A 344 16.62 12.23 15.94
C ALA A 344 16.68 10.72 15.65
N LEU A 345 17.76 10.25 15.03
CA LEU A 345 17.98 8.82 14.73
C LEU A 345 17.95 7.96 16.00
N GLN A 346 18.55 8.45 17.08
CA GLN A 346 18.57 7.74 18.37
C GLN A 346 17.19 7.61 19.03
N ARG A 347 16.23 8.50 18.73
CA ARG A 347 14.87 8.48 19.28
C ARG A 347 13.93 7.53 18.52
N ASP A 348 14.13 7.39 17.22
CA ASP A 348 13.25 6.64 16.30
C ASP A 348 13.28 5.12 16.53
N LYS A 349 14.31 4.57 17.20
CA LYS A 349 14.56 3.12 17.20
C LYS A 349 14.82 2.44 18.53
N LYS A 350 14.39 1.17 18.55
CA LYS A 350 14.70 0.18 19.59
C LYS A 350 16.19 -0.14 19.56
N ARG A 351 16.95 0.45 20.49
CA ARG A 351 18.35 0.13 20.72
C ARG A 351 18.48 -1.30 21.26
N THR A 352 19.53 -2.00 20.84
CA THR A 352 20.01 -3.21 21.51
C THR A 352 21.35 -2.86 22.15
N GLY A 353 21.31 -2.33 23.38
CA GLY A 353 22.50 -1.73 24.01
C GLY A 353 23.00 -0.50 23.25
N ASP A 354 24.24 -0.56 22.76
CA ASP A 354 24.88 0.52 21.98
C ASP A 354 24.73 0.36 20.47
N ALA A 355 23.97 -0.64 20.01
CA ALA A 355 23.73 -0.88 18.60
C ALA A 355 22.35 -0.39 18.15
N ILE A 356 22.25 -0.04 16.86
CA ILE A 356 21.04 0.46 16.21
C ILE A 356 20.55 -0.58 15.21
N ASN A 357 19.29 -0.99 15.35
CA ASN A 357 18.66 -1.92 14.42
C ASN A 357 18.36 -1.25 13.07
N LEU A 358 18.98 -1.74 12.00
CA LEU A 358 18.79 -1.29 10.63
C LEU A 358 18.15 -2.38 9.78
N VAL A 359 17.42 -1.96 8.75
CA VAL A 359 17.00 -2.85 7.66
C VAL A 359 18.09 -2.77 6.60
N LEU A 360 18.64 -3.93 6.21
CA LEU A 360 19.75 -4.09 5.28
C LEU A 360 19.43 -5.16 4.22
N LEU A 361 20.27 -5.28 3.19
CA LEU A 361 20.08 -6.21 2.07
C LEU A 361 21.19 -7.26 1.96
N GLY A 362 20.82 -8.53 2.06
CA GLY A 362 21.69 -9.69 1.96
C GLY A 362 21.45 -10.50 0.69
N ASP A 363 22.22 -11.57 0.49
CA ASP A 363 22.05 -12.43 -0.70
C ASP A 363 20.72 -13.19 -0.65
N GLY A 364 20.21 -13.45 0.56
CA GLY A 364 18.88 -14.01 0.80
C GLY A 364 17.74 -12.98 0.85
N GLY A 365 18.00 -11.71 0.51
CA GLY A 365 17.02 -10.63 0.57
C GLY A 365 17.13 -9.74 1.82
N PRO A 366 16.08 -8.98 2.17
CA PRO A 366 16.11 -8.04 3.29
C PRO A 366 16.18 -8.73 4.64
N TYR A 367 16.91 -8.12 5.58
CA TYR A 367 17.02 -8.57 6.95
C TYR A 367 17.15 -7.38 7.91
N VAL A 368 16.96 -7.64 9.22
CA VAL A 368 17.17 -6.65 10.27
C VAL A 368 18.42 -7.04 11.06
N GLU A 369 19.31 -6.08 11.28
CA GLU A 369 20.56 -6.29 12.01
C GLU A 369 20.93 -5.08 12.86
N ALA A 370 21.46 -5.33 14.05
CA ALA A 370 21.98 -4.31 14.94
C ALA A 370 23.40 -3.92 14.52
N ARG A 371 23.63 -2.65 14.18
CA ARG A 371 24.95 -2.11 13.79
C ARG A 371 25.54 -1.20 14.86
N PRO A 372 26.87 -1.20 15.06
CA PRO A 372 27.55 -0.28 15.96
C PRO A 372 27.18 1.18 15.69
N ALA A 373 26.94 1.96 16.76
CA ALA A 373 26.47 3.34 16.63
C ALA A 373 27.45 4.26 15.86
N ASP A 374 28.75 4.04 15.98
CA ASP A 374 29.79 4.77 15.26
C ASP A 374 29.74 4.51 13.74
N GLU A 375 29.52 3.26 13.32
CA GLU A 375 29.32 2.89 11.91
C GLU A 375 28.08 3.59 11.33
N VAL A 376 26.97 3.58 12.08
CA VAL A 376 25.70 4.20 11.69
C VAL A 376 25.84 5.72 11.61
N ARG A 377 26.53 6.33 12.59
CA ARG A 377 26.80 7.77 12.61
C ARG A 377 27.66 8.20 11.43
N ALA A 378 28.71 7.45 11.12
CA ALA A 378 29.55 7.72 9.95
C ALA A 378 28.76 7.61 8.63
N ALA A 379 27.80 6.68 8.55
CA ALA A 379 26.92 6.58 7.39
C ALA A 379 25.96 7.79 7.27
N LEU A 380 25.40 8.26 8.39
CA LEU A 380 24.55 9.45 8.44
C LEU A 380 25.32 10.72 8.05
N ASP A 381 26.52 10.92 8.60
CA ASP A 381 27.34 12.12 8.35
C ASP A 381 27.72 12.28 6.87
N ARG A 382 27.87 11.17 6.12
CA ARG A 382 28.11 11.18 4.67
C ARG A 382 26.92 11.68 3.85
N LEU A 383 25.72 11.72 4.43
CA LEU A 383 24.52 12.27 3.79
C LEU A 383 24.39 13.79 4.00
N ILE A 384 25.26 14.39 4.81
CA ILE A 384 25.15 15.77 5.26
C ILE A 384 26.37 16.58 4.78
N VAL A 385 26.13 17.62 3.96
CA VAL A 385 27.19 18.56 3.58
C VAL A 385 27.61 19.43 4.76
N SER A 386 28.91 19.77 4.80
CA SER A 386 29.52 20.65 5.80
C SER A 386 29.05 22.10 5.70
#